data_AF-A0ABD2ZEI5-F1
#
_entry.id   AF-A0ABD2ZEI5-F1
#
_cell.length_a   1.000
_cell.length_b   1.000
_cell.length_c   1.000
_cell.angle_alpha   90.00
_cell.angle_beta   90.00
_cell.angle_gamma   90.00
#
_symmetry.space_group_name_H-M   'P 1'
#
loop_
_entity.id
_entity.type
_entity.pdbx_description
1 polymer ?
#
loop_
_entity_poly.entity_id
_entity_poly.type
_entity_poly.pdbx_seq_one_letter_code
_entity_poly.pdbx_strand_id
1 'polypeptide(L)'
;MFAYCISCAGINSYVIAFTALAGGTSWPDLVASKIAAERQITADSAIANITCSNSVNIYVGIGIPWLIDTLYNFIAYNEPLRIQNAEGLGFSLLVFFCTSVGCIGVLVFRRLTLGAELGGPKLWAWVTCVYFMLLWLIFVVLSSLRVSGII
;
A
#
# COMPACT_ATOMS: atom_id res chain seq x y z
N MET A 1 -24.95 -4.59 8.98
CA MET A 1 -25.25 -4.20 10.38
C MET A 1 -24.34 -3.08 10.87
N PHE A 2 -23.00 -3.19 10.79
CA PHE A 2 -22.06 -2.11 11.17
C PHE A 2 -22.23 -0.79 10.39
N ALA A 3 -22.47 -0.85 9.08
CA ALA A 3 -22.66 0.35 8.25
C ALA A 3 -23.96 1.13 8.56
N TYR A 4 -24.99 0.46 9.09
CA TYR A 4 -26.29 1.08 9.35
C TYR A 4 -26.30 1.94 10.63
N CYS A 5 -25.53 1.56 11.66
CA CYS A 5 -25.44 2.35 12.90
C CYS A 5 -24.66 3.66 12.75
N ILE A 6 -23.78 3.78 11.73
CA ILE A 6 -22.86 4.91 11.58
C ILE A 6 -23.38 5.94 10.55
N SER A 7 -24.27 5.53 9.63
CA SER A 7 -24.96 6.46 8.72
C SER A 7 -25.76 7.55 9.44
N CYS A 8 -26.09 7.37 10.73
CA CYS A 8 -26.68 8.40 11.58
C CYS A 8 -25.78 9.64 11.79
N ALA A 9 -24.48 9.56 11.47
CA ALA A 9 -23.52 10.66 11.63
C ALA A 9 -23.41 11.59 10.41
N GLY A 10 -24.22 11.40 9.35
CA GLY A 10 -24.23 12.28 8.17
C GLY A 10 -23.04 12.12 7.21
N ILE A 11 -22.18 11.12 7.45
CA ILE A 11 -21.02 10.81 6.60
C ILE A 11 -21.43 9.76 5.55
N ASN A 12 -20.93 9.93 4.32
CA ASN A 12 -21.23 9.02 3.21
C ASN A 12 -20.81 7.58 3.54
N SER A 13 -21.76 6.64 3.42
CA SER A 13 -21.55 5.22 3.77
C SER A 13 -20.42 4.55 2.99
N TYR A 14 -20.12 5.01 1.76
CA TYR A 14 -18.98 4.52 0.98
C TYR A 14 -17.64 4.92 1.60
N VAL A 15 -17.52 6.16 2.08
CA VAL A 15 -16.28 6.65 2.72
C VAL A 15 -16.02 5.89 4.01
N ILE A 16 -17.06 5.66 4.82
CA ILE A 16 -16.95 4.86 6.05
C ILE A 16 -16.64 3.41 5.74
N ALA A 17 -17.31 2.81 4.76
CA ALA A 17 -17.05 1.42 4.37
C ALA A 17 -15.59 1.25 3.93
N PHE A 18 -15.07 2.17 3.12
CA PHE A 18 -13.68 2.12 2.68
C PHE A 18 -12.68 2.35 3.82
N THR A 19 -12.88 3.36 4.67
CA THR A 19 -11.98 3.64 5.80
C THR A 19 -12.03 2.57 6.89
N ALA A 20 -13.20 2.07 7.25
CA ALA A 20 -13.35 1.00 8.24
C ALA A 20 -12.82 -0.34 7.71
N LEU A 21 -13.01 -0.65 6.43
CA LEU A 21 -12.45 -1.84 5.80
C LEU A 21 -10.92 -1.74 5.71
N ALA A 22 -10.39 -0.64 5.16
CA ALA A 22 -8.95 -0.44 5.01
C ALA A 22 -8.22 -0.37 6.36
N GLY A 23 -8.82 0.30 7.35
CA GLY A 23 -8.30 0.34 8.71
C GLY A 23 -8.40 -1.03 9.40
N GLY A 24 -9.52 -1.72 9.24
CA GLY A 24 -9.79 -3.02 9.87
C GLY A 24 -8.88 -4.14 9.36
N THR A 25 -8.52 -4.14 8.08
CA THR A 25 -7.59 -5.14 7.51
C THR A 25 -6.14 -4.83 7.88
N SER A 26 -5.74 -3.56 7.91
CA SER A 26 -4.33 -3.16 8.14
C SER A 26 -3.91 -3.09 9.61
N TRP A 27 -4.86 -2.92 10.53
CA TRP A 27 -4.58 -2.85 11.98
C TRP A 27 -3.99 -4.15 12.56
N PRO A 28 -4.55 -5.35 12.32
CA PRO A 28 -3.94 -6.59 12.81
C PRO A 28 -2.53 -6.81 12.24
N ASP A 29 -2.30 -6.45 10.97
CA ASP A 29 -0.97 -6.51 10.34
C ASP A 29 0.03 -5.56 11.01
N LEU A 30 -0.40 -4.34 11.34
CA LEU A 30 0.42 -3.37 12.07
C LEU A 30 0.85 -3.93 13.44
N VAL A 31 -0.08 -4.55 14.16
CA VAL A 31 0.19 -5.13 15.49
C VAL A 31 1.13 -6.32 15.38
N ALA A 32 0.91 -7.22 14.41
CA ALA A 32 1.77 -8.37 14.18
C ALA A 32 3.21 -7.94 13.82
N SER A 33 3.35 -6.97 12.92
CA SER A 33 4.66 -6.46 12.49
C SER A 33 5.36 -5.66 13.59
N LYS A 34 4.63 -4.91 14.41
CA LYS A 34 5.18 -4.23 15.60
C LYS A 34 5.74 -5.25 16.60
N ILE A 35 4.97 -6.29 16.92
CA ILE A 35 5.39 -7.34 17.86
C ILE A 35 6.60 -8.09 17.30
N ALA A 36 6.64 -8.37 15.99
CA ALA A 36 7.78 -9.02 15.34
C ALA A 36 9.04 -8.13 15.37
N ALA A 37 8.89 -6.82 15.15
CA ALA A 37 9.98 -5.85 15.21
C ALA A 37 10.53 -5.65 16.64
N GLU A 38 9.68 -5.73 17.67
CA GLU A 38 10.12 -5.62 19.06
C GLU A 38 10.83 -6.89 19.57
N ARG A 39 10.49 -8.06 18.99
CA ARG A 39 11.06 -9.35 19.41
C ARG A 39 12.33 -9.76 18.66
N GLN A 40 12.63 -9.15 17.51
CA GLN A 40 13.80 -9.49 16.69
C GLN A 40 14.73 -8.29 16.51
N ILE A 41 16.03 -8.53 16.69
CA ILE A 41 17.08 -7.50 16.60
C ILE A 41 17.23 -6.96 15.17
N THR A 42 16.98 -7.80 14.15
CA THR A 42 17.10 -7.44 12.72
C THR A 42 15.80 -6.91 12.11
N ALA A 43 14.65 -7.21 12.74
CA ALA A 43 13.30 -6.85 12.31
C ALA A 43 12.87 -7.35 10.91
N ASP A 44 13.59 -8.32 10.34
CA ASP A 44 13.33 -8.85 9.00
C ASP A 44 11.94 -9.51 8.90
N SER A 45 11.50 -10.17 9.97
CA SER A 45 10.17 -10.79 10.02
C SER A 45 9.01 -9.78 9.98
N ALA A 46 9.23 -8.55 10.42
CA ALA A 46 8.23 -7.49 10.33
C ALA A 46 8.07 -7.00 8.88
N ILE A 47 9.17 -6.83 8.15
CA ILE A 47 9.16 -6.43 6.74
C ILE A 47 8.49 -7.51 5.90
N ALA A 48 8.83 -8.78 6.13
CA ALA A 48 8.24 -9.91 5.43
C ALA A 48 6.72 -9.97 5.63
N ASN A 49 6.25 -9.74 6.87
CA ASN A 49 4.82 -9.72 7.17
C ASN A 49 4.09 -8.58 6.45
N ILE A 50 4.58 -7.34 6.55
CA ILE A 50 3.95 -6.17 5.90
C ILE A 50 3.89 -6.35 4.38
N THR A 51 5.00 -6.81 3.78
CA THR A 51 5.10 -6.97 2.33
C THR A 51 4.17 -8.06 1.82
N CYS A 52 4.07 -9.19 2.54
CA CYS A 52 3.18 -10.29 2.18
C CYS A 52 1.70 -9.89 2.32
N SER A 53 1.31 -9.32 3.47
CA SER A 53 -0.09 -8.91 3.71
C SER A 53 -0.54 -7.84 2.71
N ASN A 54 0.31 -6.85 2.40
CA ASN A 54 -0.01 -5.83 1.40
C ASN A 54 -0.12 -6.41 -0.02
N SER A 55 0.74 -7.37 -0.37
CA SER A 55 0.67 -8.06 -1.66
C SER A 55 -0.63 -8.84 -1.82
N VAL A 56 -1.06 -9.56 -0.78
CA VAL A 56 -2.35 -10.27 -0.80
C VAL A 56 -3.52 -9.29 -0.95
N ASN A 57 -3.52 -8.17 -0.21
CA ASN A 57 -4.57 -7.16 -0.33
C ASN A 57 -4.69 -6.59 -1.76
N ILE A 58 -3.57 -6.36 -2.45
CA ILE A 58 -3.59 -5.84 -3.82
C ILE A 58 -3.97 -6.93 -4.82
N TYR A 59 -3.26 -8.07 -4.82
CA TYR A 59 -3.46 -9.10 -5.84
C TYR A 59 -4.76 -9.88 -5.65
N VAL A 60 -5.08 -10.26 -4.41
CA VAL A 60 -6.29 -11.03 -4.10
C VAL A 60 -7.46 -10.08 -3.87
N GLY A 61 -7.26 -9.00 -3.11
CA GLY A 61 -8.33 -8.08 -2.75
C GLY A 61 -8.82 -7.22 -3.91
N ILE A 62 -7.95 -6.73 -4.78
CA ILE A 62 -8.33 -5.91 -5.95
C ILE A 62 -8.26 -6.71 -7.26
N GLY A 63 -7.23 -7.54 -7.42
CA GLY A 63 -7.00 -8.27 -8.67
C GLY A 63 -8.05 -9.34 -9.00
N ILE A 64 -8.48 -10.14 -8.01
CA ILE A 64 -9.49 -11.19 -8.27
C ILE A 64 -10.86 -10.59 -8.61
N PRO A 65 -11.42 -9.61 -7.87
CA PRO A 65 -12.68 -8.98 -8.25
C PRO A 65 -12.64 -8.38 -9.65
N TRP A 66 -11.54 -7.75 -10.03
CA TRP A 66 -11.37 -7.18 -11.36
C TRP A 66 -11.33 -8.25 -12.46
N LEU A 67 -10.68 -9.38 -12.22
CA LEU A 67 -10.66 -10.52 -13.15
C LEU A 67 -12.05 -11.13 -13.30
N ILE A 68 -12.80 -11.29 -12.21
CA ILE A 68 -14.17 -11.80 -12.23
C ILE A 68 -15.07 -10.86 -13.02
N ASP A 69 -15.00 -9.55 -12.78
CA ASP A 69 -15.79 -8.55 -13.50
C ASP A 69 -15.47 -8.54 -14.99
N THR A 70 -14.19 -8.60 -15.36
CA THR A 70 -13.75 -8.68 -16.75
C THR A 70 -14.28 -9.93 -17.45
N LEU A 71 -14.19 -11.09 -16.78
CA LEU A 71 -14.68 -12.36 -17.33
C LEU A 71 -16.20 -12.37 -17.46
N TYR A 72 -16.91 -11.85 -16.45
CA TYR A 72 -18.37 -11.74 -16.48
C TYR A 72 -18.83 -10.81 -17.61
N ASN A 73 -18.18 -9.65 -17.78
CA ASN A 73 -18.53 -8.70 -18.84
C ASN A 73 -18.30 -9.30 -20.23
N PHE A 74 -17.19 -10.02 -20.41
CA PHE A 74 -16.86 -10.72 -21.65
C PHE A 74 -17.89 -11.81 -22.00
N ILE A 75 -18.34 -12.60 -21.01
CA ILE A 75 -19.30 -13.68 -21.24
C ILE A 75 -20.73 -13.15 -21.43
N ALA A 76 -21.15 -12.16 -20.63
CA ALA A 76 -22.54 -11.68 -20.61
C ALA A 76 -22.84 -10.64 -21.70
N TYR A 77 -21.89 -9.74 -21.98
CA TYR A 77 -22.10 -8.61 -22.87
C TYR A 77 -21.24 -8.67 -24.14
N ASN A 78 -20.30 -9.62 -24.24
CA ASN A 78 -19.38 -9.78 -25.38
C ASN A 78 -18.55 -8.51 -25.69
N GLU A 79 -18.45 -7.61 -24.70
CA GLU A 79 -17.67 -6.38 -24.79
C GLU A 79 -16.49 -6.46 -23.80
N PRO A 80 -15.28 -6.04 -24.22
CA PRO A 80 -14.18 -5.90 -23.28
C PRO A 80 -14.44 -4.73 -22.34
N LEU A 81 -14.13 -4.88 -21.05
CA LEU A 81 -14.18 -3.76 -20.10
C LEU A 81 -13.22 -2.65 -20.54
N ARG A 82 -13.77 -1.52 -20.98
CA ARG A 82 -13.00 -0.33 -21.38
C ARG A 82 -12.95 0.65 -20.20
N ILE A 83 -11.77 0.79 -19.61
CA ILE A 83 -11.51 1.80 -18.59
C ILE A 83 -11.42 3.16 -19.30
N GLN A 84 -12.43 4.02 -19.11
CA GLN A 84 -12.51 5.30 -19.83
C GLN A 84 -11.49 6.36 -19.37
N ASN A 85 -10.78 6.15 -18.26
CA ASN A 85 -9.86 7.15 -17.68
C ASN A 85 -8.57 6.52 -17.12
N ALA A 86 -7.66 6.06 -17.99
CA ALA A 86 -6.36 5.50 -17.58
C ALA A 86 -5.18 6.50 -17.66
N GLU A 87 -5.44 7.78 -18.00
CA GLU A 87 -4.40 8.79 -18.30
C GLU A 87 -3.45 9.15 -17.14
N GLY A 88 -3.73 8.70 -15.92
CA GLY A 88 -2.84 8.85 -14.75
C GLY A 88 -2.23 7.54 -14.23
N LEU A 89 -2.70 6.38 -14.69
CA LEU A 89 -2.31 5.08 -14.12
C LEU A 89 -0.86 4.74 -14.47
N GLY A 90 -0.47 4.91 -15.74
CA GLY A 90 0.90 4.62 -16.19
C GLY A 90 1.96 5.48 -15.50
N PHE A 91 1.67 6.76 -15.29
CA PHE A 91 2.56 7.67 -14.57
C PHE A 91 2.71 7.27 -13.10
N SER A 92 1.58 7.01 -12.42
CA SER A 92 1.59 6.59 -11.00
C SER A 92 2.34 5.27 -10.81
N LEU A 93 2.17 4.32 -11.73
CA LEU A 93 2.91 3.05 -11.73
C LEU A 93 4.42 3.28 -11.91
N LEU A 94 4.83 4.16 -12.82
CA LEU A 94 6.24 4.47 -13.04
C LEU A 94 6.88 5.09 -11.79
N VAL A 95 6.22 6.08 -11.18
CA VAL A 95 6.68 6.71 -9.93
C VAL A 95 6.73 5.67 -8.80
N PHE A 96 5.75 4.76 -8.71
CA PHE A 96 5.76 3.66 -7.75
C PHE A 96 6.96 2.72 -7.95
N PHE A 97 7.27 2.31 -9.18
CA PHE A 97 8.43 1.46 -9.44
C PHE A 97 9.75 2.17 -9.12
N CYS A 98 9.89 3.44 -9.50
CA CYS A 98 11.10 4.22 -9.19
C CYS A 98 11.31 4.38 -7.68
N THR A 99 10.27 4.75 -6.93
CA THR A 99 10.33 4.90 -5.47
C THR A 99 10.56 3.54 -4.77
N SER A 100 9.95 2.46 -5.27
CA SER A 100 10.16 1.09 -4.76
C SER A 100 11.59 0.60 -4.93
N VAL A 101 12.22 0.85 -6.09
CA VAL A 101 13.65 0.55 -6.31
C VAL A 101 14.52 1.33 -5.32
N GLY A 102 14.21 2.60 -5.06
CA GLY A 102 14.88 3.40 -4.03
C GLY A 102 14.74 2.81 -2.62
N CYS A 103 13.53 2.41 -2.24
CA CYS A 103 13.26 1.76 -0.95
C CYS A 103 14.06 0.45 -0.79
N ILE A 104 13.99 -0.44 -1.77
CA ILE A 104 14.68 -1.74 -1.75
C ILE A 104 16.20 -1.51 -1.73
N GLY A 105 16.71 -0.57 -2.53
CA GLY A 105 18.14 -0.22 -2.55
C GLY A 105 18.65 0.21 -1.17
N VAL A 106 17.89 1.03 -0.44
CA VAL A 106 18.25 1.44 0.93
C VAL A 106 18.18 0.27 1.90
N LEU A 107 17.17 -0.60 1.81
CA LEU A 107 17.08 -1.80 2.66
C LEU A 107 18.25 -2.77 2.43
N VAL A 108 18.59 -3.02 1.17
CA VAL A 108 19.72 -3.88 0.80
C VAL A 108 21.04 -3.27 1.27
N PHE A 109 21.25 -1.97 1.05
CA PHE A 109 22.44 -1.27 1.53
C PHE A 109 22.57 -1.39 3.05
N ARG A 110 21.47 -1.19 3.78
CA ARG A 110 21.46 -1.28 5.24
C ARG A 110 21.71 -2.69 5.76
N ARG A 111 21.22 -3.69 5.04
CA ARG A 111 21.53 -5.10 5.33
C ARG A 111 23.02 -5.40 5.15
N LEU A 112 23.68 -4.83 4.15
CA LEU A 112 25.11 -4.99 3.92
C LEU A 112 25.97 -4.25 4.96
N THR A 113 25.57 -3.07 5.41
CA THR A 113 26.38 -2.26 6.35
C THR A 113 26.12 -2.57 7.83
N LEU A 114 24.86 -2.85 8.19
CA LEU A 114 24.43 -2.98 9.59
C LEU A 114 23.94 -4.40 9.94
N GLY A 115 23.83 -5.30 8.95
CA GLY A 115 23.34 -6.67 9.16
C GLY A 115 21.86 -6.76 9.53
N ALA A 116 21.11 -5.64 9.47
CA ALA A 116 19.71 -5.55 9.85
C ALA A 116 18.92 -4.69 8.85
N GLU A 117 17.77 -5.18 8.40
CA GLU A 117 16.95 -4.50 7.39
C GLU A 117 16.15 -3.34 7.99
N LEU A 118 15.50 -3.54 9.15
CA LEU A 118 14.82 -2.48 9.91
C LEU A 118 15.35 -2.29 11.33
N GLY A 119 16.16 -3.23 11.82
CA GLY A 119 16.85 -3.16 13.10
C GLY A 119 18.15 -2.35 13.10
N GLY A 120 18.89 -2.43 14.21
CA GLY A 120 20.17 -1.74 14.41
C GLY A 120 20.14 -0.54 15.37
N PRO A 121 21.17 0.32 15.38
CA PRO A 121 21.24 1.48 16.26
C PRO A 121 20.07 2.44 16.00
N LYS A 122 19.41 2.90 17.08
CA LYS A 122 18.19 3.72 16.99
C LYS A 122 18.36 4.94 16.08
N LEU A 123 19.53 5.57 16.05
CA LEU A 123 19.81 6.74 15.21
C LEU A 123 19.58 6.44 13.72
N TRP A 124 20.16 5.34 13.21
CA TRP A 124 20.06 4.95 11.80
C TRP A 124 18.66 4.43 11.43
N ALA A 125 17.97 3.81 12.39
CA ALA A 125 16.57 3.43 12.21
C ALA A 125 15.66 4.65 12.02
N TRP A 126 15.85 5.72 12.79
CA TRP A 126 15.09 6.97 12.61
C TRP A 126 15.40 7.66 11.28
N VAL A 127 16.68 7.75 10.89
CA VAL A 127 17.07 8.37 9.60
C VAL A 127 16.43 7.63 8.41
N THR A 128 16.46 6.30 8.43
CA THR A 128 15.86 5.48 7.36
C THR A 128 14.33 5.56 7.37
N CYS A 129 13.71 5.65 8.54
CA CYS A 129 12.26 5.86 8.66
C CYS A 129 11.83 7.22 8.09
N VAL A 130 12.57 8.29 8.38
CA VAL A 130 12.33 9.63 7.80
C VAL A 130 12.47 9.58 6.27
N TYR A 131 13.48 8.89 5.74
CA TYR A 131 13.65 8.72 4.30
C TYR A 131 12.47 7.99 3.64
N PHE A 132 11.98 6.90 4.24
CA PHE A 132 10.79 6.20 3.72
C PHE A 132 9.53 7.05 3.75
N MET A 133 9.32 7.84 4.82
CA MET A 133 8.22 8.79 4.89
C MET A 133 8.31 9.87 3.81
N LEU A 134 9.52 10.36 3.51
CA LEU A 134 9.75 11.31 2.42
C LEU A 134 9.46 10.69 1.05
N LEU A 135 9.91 9.46 0.77
CA LEU A 135 9.58 8.75 -0.47
C LEU A 135 8.07 8.56 -0.64
N TRP A 136 7.37 8.21 0.44
CA TRP A 136 5.91 8.07 0.42
C TRP A 136 5.22 9.41 0.13
N LEU A 137 5.65 10.50 0.77
CA LEU A 137 5.12 11.83 0.49
C LEU A 137 5.37 12.25 -0.96
N ILE A 138 6.57 12.00 -1.49
CA ILE A 138 6.90 12.27 -2.90
C ILE A 138 5.96 11.49 -3.83
N PHE A 139 5.74 10.20 -3.57
CA PHE A 139 4.81 9.39 -4.35
C PHE A 139 3.39 9.96 -4.32
N VAL A 140 2.86 10.28 -3.12
CA VAL A 140 1.50 10.81 -2.97
C VAL A 140 1.34 12.16 -3.64
N VAL A 141 2.31 13.06 -3.45
CA VAL A 141 2.27 14.42 -4.03
C VAL A 141 2.38 14.35 -5.55
N LEU A 142 3.35 13.62 -6.11
CA LEU A 142 3.49 13.50 -7.56
C LEU A 142 2.27 12.83 -8.21
N SER A 143 1.72 11.79 -7.58
CA SER A 143 0.51 11.12 -8.08
C SER A 143 -0.71 12.06 -8.01
N SER A 144 -0.85 12.83 -6.92
CA SER A 144 -1.95 13.79 -6.75
C SER A 144 -1.86 14.96 -7.74
N LEU A 145 -0.66 15.49 -7.98
CA LEU A 145 -0.43 16.56 -8.94
C LEU A 145 -0.77 16.13 -10.37
N ARG A 146 -0.44 14.88 -10.73
CA ARG A 146 -0.82 14.29 -12.02
C ARG A 146 -2.33 14.11 -12.16
N VAL A 147 -2.99 13.60 -11.12
CA VAL A 147 -4.45 13.44 -11.13
C VAL A 147 -5.17 14.80 -11.18
N SER A 148 -4.56 15.84 -10.62
CA SER A 148 -5.09 17.21 -10.67
C SER A 148 -4.82 17.93 -12.01
N GLY A 149 -4.11 17.30 -12.94
CA GLY A 149 -3.79 17.85 -14.26
C GLY A 149 -2.75 18.99 -14.25
N ILE A 150 -1.98 19.13 -13.17
CA ILE A 150 -0.95 20.17 -13.01
C ILE A 150 0.37 19.76 -13.71
N ILE A 151 0.61 18.46 -13.84
CA ILE A 151 1.78 17.82 -14.45
C ILE A 151 1.30 16.59 -15.22
#